data_AF-W1WNS7-F1
#
_entry.id   AF-W1WNS7-F1
#
_cell.length_a   1.000
_cell.length_b   1.000
_cell.length_c   1.000
_cell.angle_alpha   90.00
_cell.angle_beta   90.00
_cell.angle_gamma   90.00
#
_symmetry.space_group_name_H-M   'P 1'
#
loop_
_entity.id
_entity.type
_entity.pdbx_description
1 polymer ?
#
loop_
_entity_poly.entity_id
_entity_poly.type
_entity_poly.pdbx_seq_one_letter_code
_entity_poly.pdbx_strand_id
1 'polypeptide(L)'
;RIIVFLGNPNNPDGTLLDKDHIRTVASMLKDANSLLVIDESFIDFVGNDPLQDNEHSMRSLVNKFDNIIVVHSFTKFYAVPGLRIGAAFANETLITQLQQYIPSWSVNTLAQAYTKAALNDVDYIKRTKQELNEERAFMYNALDGIEGITVYPPSANFILFQVNQEGITANYIN
;
A
#
# COMPACT_ATOMS: atom_id res chain seq x y z
N ARG A 1 5.00 -9.01 24.05
CA ARG A 1 4.08 -8.37 23.08
C ARG A 1 4.64 -8.63 21.70
N ILE A 2 3.89 -9.27 20.82
CA ILE A 2 4.31 -9.49 19.42
C ILE A 2 3.75 -8.34 18.59
N ILE A 3 4.48 -7.94 17.54
CA ILE A 3 4.00 -7.01 16.53
C ILE A 3 4.14 -7.73 15.19
N VAL A 4 3.05 -7.83 14.45
CA VAL A 4 3.01 -8.43 13.12
C VAL A 4 2.84 -7.34 12.09
N PHE A 5 3.65 -7.37 11.02
CA PHE A 5 3.56 -6.45 9.89
C PHE A 5 3.07 -7.21 8.65
N LEU A 6 2.07 -6.67 7.96
CA LEU A 6 1.56 -7.18 6.69
C LEU A 6 1.44 -6.03 5.67
N GLY A 7 1.82 -6.26 4.41
CA GLY A 7 1.64 -5.26 3.33
C GLY A 7 0.32 -5.44 2.59
N ASN A 8 -0.32 -4.33 2.19
CA ASN A 8 -1.57 -4.33 1.42
C ASN A 8 -1.66 -3.13 0.44
N PRO A 9 -1.39 -3.31 -0.86
CA PRO A 9 -0.74 -4.47 -1.48
C PRO A 9 0.65 -4.77 -0.90
N ASN A 10 1.03 -6.05 -0.86
CA ASN A 10 2.34 -6.47 -0.39
C ASN A 10 3.46 -6.11 -1.38
N ASN A 11 4.66 -5.83 -0.85
CA ASN A 11 5.89 -5.70 -1.63
C ASN A 11 6.77 -6.93 -1.31
N PRO A 12 7.20 -7.73 -2.31
CA PRO A 12 7.30 -7.39 -3.75
C PRO A 12 6.24 -7.96 -4.68
N ASP A 13 5.36 -8.85 -4.22
CA ASP A 13 4.45 -9.62 -5.09
C ASP A 13 3.14 -8.89 -5.46
N GLY A 14 2.79 -7.80 -4.78
CA GLY A 14 1.60 -7.01 -5.09
C GLY A 14 0.30 -7.64 -4.59
N THR A 15 0.37 -8.67 -3.75
CA THR A 15 -0.80 -9.38 -3.23
C THR A 15 -1.65 -8.49 -2.32
N LEU A 16 -2.97 -8.51 -2.51
CA LEU A 16 -3.93 -7.86 -1.64
C LEU A 16 -4.34 -8.78 -0.48
N LEU A 17 -4.50 -8.21 0.70
CA LEU A 17 -4.97 -8.95 1.87
C LEU A 17 -6.49 -9.12 1.84
N ASP A 18 -6.94 -10.32 2.18
CA ASP A 18 -8.37 -10.58 2.41
C ASP A 18 -8.84 -10.01 3.75
N LYS A 19 -9.92 -9.24 3.72
CA LYS A 19 -10.38 -8.49 4.90
C LYS A 19 -10.91 -9.41 6.01
N ASP A 20 -11.47 -10.56 5.68
CA ASP A 20 -11.98 -11.53 6.67
C ASP A 20 -10.85 -12.33 7.33
N HIS A 21 -9.82 -12.68 6.57
CA HIS A 21 -8.58 -13.20 7.12
C HIS A 21 -7.92 -12.20 8.08
N ILE A 22 -7.88 -10.92 7.72
CA ILE A 22 -7.32 -9.87 8.59
C ILE A 22 -8.13 -9.71 9.88
N ARG A 23 -9.46 -9.80 9.83
CA ARG A 23 -10.30 -9.82 11.05
C ARG A 23 -9.94 -10.98 11.96
N THR A 24 -9.74 -12.17 11.39
CA THR A 24 -9.35 -13.37 12.13
C THR A 24 -7.99 -13.19 12.80
N VAL A 25 -6.99 -12.73 12.04
CA VAL A 25 -5.64 -12.46 12.56
C VAL A 25 -5.66 -11.39 13.66
N ALA A 26 -6.42 -10.31 13.47
CA ALA A 26 -6.53 -9.23 14.45
C ALA A 26 -7.13 -9.73 15.77
N SER A 27 -8.18 -10.56 15.74
CA SER A 27 -8.75 -11.19 16.94
C SER A 27 -7.73 -12.08 17.66
N MET A 28 -7.03 -12.95 16.93
CA MET A 28 -6.01 -13.84 17.52
C MET A 28 -4.88 -13.03 18.18
N LEU A 29 -4.43 -11.96 17.53
CA LEU A 29 -3.40 -11.08 18.09
C LEU A 29 -3.90 -10.30 19.30
N LYS A 30 -5.19 -9.91 19.30
CA LYS A 30 -5.80 -9.22 20.44
C LYS A 30 -5.80 -10.11 21.68
N ASP A 31 -6.19 -11.38 21.54
CA ASP A 31 -6.17 -12.36 22.63
C ASP A 31 -4.74 -12.59 23.17
N ALA A 32 -3.75 -12.52 22.29
CA ALA A 32 -2.33 -12.58 22.64
C ALA A 32 -1.73 -11.24 23.11
N ASN A 33 -2.56 -10.23 23.40
CA ASN A 33 -2.15 -8.87 23.78
C ASN A 33 -1.08 -8.30 22.82
N SER A 34 -1.26 -8.48 21.51
CA SER A 34 -0.30 -8.21 20.45
C SER A 34 -0.90 -7.28 19.37
N LEU A 35 -0.04 -6.64 18.58
CA LEU A 35 -0.42 -5.63 17.60
C LEU A 35 -0.32 -6.14 16.16
N LEU A 36 -1.24 -5.68 15.33
CA LEU A 36 -1.20 -5.85 13.88
C LEU A 36 -0.93 -4.50 13.21
N VAL A 37 0.12 -4.42 12.40
CA VAL A 37 0.44 -3.26 11.58
C VAL A 37 0.25 -3.62 10.11
N ILE A 38 -0.52 -2.82 9.40
CA ILE A 38 -0.83 -3.03 7.98
C ILE A 38 -0.24 -1.87 7.18
N ASP A 39 0.67 -2.17 6.26
CA ASP A 39 1.30 -1.19 5.37
C ASP A 39 0.50 -1.01 4.09
N GLU A 40 -0.16 0.13 3.97
CA GLU A 40 -0.94 0.57 2.82
C GLU A 40 -0.20 1.63 1.98
N SER A 41 1.11 1.52 1.86
CA SER A 41 1.94 2.43 1.04
C SER A 41 1.61 2.42 -0.45
N PHE A 42 0.91 1.39 -0.95
CA PHE A 42 0.55 1.24 -2.36
C PHE A 42 -0.96 1.16 -2.59
N ILE A 43 -1.79 1.36 -1.56
CA ILE A 43 -3.24 1.13 -1.64
C ILE A 43 -3.93 2.06 -2.65
N ASP A 44 -3.42 3.28 -2.85
CA ASP A 44 -4.01 4.25 -3.77
C ASP A 44 -3.89 3.83 -5.25
N PHE A 45 -3.00 2.87 -5.57
CA PHE A 45 -2.88 2.30 -6.92
C PHE A 45 -3.92 1.22 -7.24
N VAL A 46 -4.71 0.83 -6.24
CA VAL A 46 -5.72 -0.24 -6.34
C VAL A 46 -7.07 0.36 -6.75
N GLY A 47 -7.78 -0.37 -7.60
CA GLY A 47 -9.08 0.01 -8.13
C GLY A 47 -9.01 1.05 -9.26
N ASN A 48 -10.17 1.32 -9.87
CA ASN A 48 -10.32 2.20 -11.02
C ASN A 48 -11.28 3.38 -10.78
N ASP A 49 -12.01 3.41 -9.67
CA ASP A 49 -12.91 4.51 -9.27
C ASP A 49 -12.24 5.43 -8.22
N PRO A 50 -11.86 6.67 -8.58
CA PRO A 50 -11.24 7.64 -7.66
C PRO A 50 -12.01 7.89 -6.36
N LEU A 51 -13.32 7.65 -6.35
CA LEU A 51 -14.21 7.96 -5.23
C LEU A 51 -14.72 6.73 -4.48
N GLN A 52 -14.50 5.51 -5.01
CA GLN A 52 -15.04 4.28 -4.42
C GLN A 52 -14.01 3.18 -4.13
N ASP A 53 -12.73 3.35 -4.49
CA ASP A 53 -11.69 2.31 -4.37
C ASP A 53 -11.20 2.00 -2.94
N ASN A 54 -12.00 2.27 -1.90
CA ASN A 54 -11.63 2.01 -0.51
C ASN A 54 -11.91 0.57 -0.04
N GLU A 55 -12.48 -0.29 -0.91
CA GLU A 55 -12.90 -1.64 -0.54
C GLU A 55 -11.73 -2.54 -0.10
N HIS A 56 -10.55 -2.35 -0.69
CA HIS A 56 -9.35 -3.12 -0.34
C HIS A 56 -8.62 -2.57 0.90
N SER A 57 -8.94 -1.34 1.34
CA SER A 57 -8.29 -0.76 2.51
C SER A 57 -8.83 -1.36 3.82
N MET A 58 -7.92 -1.53 4.77
CA MET A 58 -8.13 -2.00 6.14
C MET A 58 -8.41 -0.87 7.11
N ARG A 59 -8.38 0.41 6.67
CA ARG A 59 -8.65 1.58 7.54
C ARG A 59 -9.97 1.47 8.29
N SER A 60 -11.01 0.90 7.68
CA SER A 60 -12.30 0.69 8.35
C SER A 60 -12.24 -0.25 9.56
N LEU A 61 -11.23 -1.13 9.63
CA LEU A 61 -11.06 -2.08 10.73
C LEU A 61 -10.53 -1.41 12.01
N VAL A 62 -9.87 -0.26 11.93
CA VAL A 62 -9.38 0.46 13.12
C VAL A 62 -10.51 0.94 14.05
N ASN A 63 -11.73 1.06 13.50
CA ASN A 63 -12.94 1.37 14.26
C ASN A 63 -13.50 0.14 15.00
N LYS A 64 -13.07 -1.07 14.62
CA LYS A 64 -13.57 -2.35 15.17
C LYS A 64 -12.54 -3.04 16.07
N PHE A 65 -11.26 -2.76 15.88
CA PHE A 65 -10.14 -3.37 16.59
C PHE A 65 -9.24 -2.29 17.19
N ASP A 66 -8.93 -2.44 18.48
CA ASP A 66 -8.06 -1.56 19.28
C ASP A 66 -6.58 -1.97 19.23
N ASN A 67 -6.23 -2.96 18.41
CA ASN A 67 -4.88 -3.49 18.24
C ASN A 67 -4.39 -3.44 16.78
N ILE A 68 -5.09 -2.74 15.88
CA ILE A 68 -4.69 -2.53 14.49
C ILE A 68 -4.14 -1.12 14.30
N ILE A 69 -3.01 -1.02 13.59
CA ILE A 69 -2.45 0.21 13.07
C ILE A 69 -2.34 0.07 11.55
N VAL A 70 -2.92 0.99 10.79
CA VAL A 70 -2.72 1.08 9.34
C VAL A 70 -1.77 2.23 9.06
N VAL A 71 -0.64 1.97 8.40
CA VAL A 71 0.29 3.00 7.94
C VAL A 71 0.09 3.28 6.47
N HIS A 72 0.22 4.53 6.08
CA HIS A 72 -0.02 4.98 4.71
C HIS A 72 1.05 5.97 4.28
N SER A 73 1.50 5.83 3.03
CA SER A 73 2.49 6.71 2.43
C SER A 73 1.86 7.50 1.29
N PHE A 74 1.96 8.83 1.36
CA PHE A 74 1.55 9.69 0.24
C PHE A 74 2.66 9.81 -0.82
N THR A 75 3.84 9.22 -0.59
CA THR A 75 5.00 9.47 -1.46
C THR A 75 4.90 8.81 -2.83
N LYS A 76 4.24 7.65 -2.91
CA LYS A 76 4.28 6.79 -4.10
C LYS A 76 3.27 7.27 -5.13
N PHE A 77 1.99 7.26 -4.76
CA PHE A 77 0.91 7.63 -5.65
C PHE A 77 1.01 9.10 -6.09
N TYR A 78 1.32 10.00 -5.17
CA TYR A 78 1.45 11.44 -5.46
C TYR A 78 2.87 11.86 -5.88
N ALA A 79 3.77 10.93 -6.20
CA ALA A 79 5.11 11.20 -6.73
C ALA A 79 5.97 12.22 -5.93
N VAL A 80 5.88 12.21 -4.59
CA VAL A 80 6.60 13.13 -3.70
C VAL A 80 7.49 12.45 -2.64
N PRO A 81 8.43 11.57 -3.03
CA PRO A 81 9.31 10.91 -2.08
C PRO A 81 10.14 11.89 -1.24
N GLY A 82 10.52 13.04 -1.80
CA GLY A 82 11.33 14.05 -1.11
C GLY A 82 10.60 14.84 -0.02
N LEU A 83 9.26 14.90 -0.05
CA LEU A 83 8.49 15.68 0.94
C LEU A 83 8.34 14.98 2.29
N ARG A 84 8.63 13.66 2.35
CA ARG A 84 8.63 12.85 3.56
C ARG A 84 7.29 12.90 4.32
N ILE A 85 6.21 12.52 3.66
CA ILE A 85 4.85 12.57 4.23
C ILE A 85 4.18 11.19 4.25
N GLY A 86 3.56 10.87 5.39
CA GLY A 86 2.80 9.65 5.64
C GLY A 86 1.80 9.87 6.78
N ALA A 87 0.96 8.87 7.01
CA ALA A 87 -0.04 8.88 8.08
C ALA A 87 -0.14 7.50 8.75
N ALA A 88 -0.62 7.49 9.99
CA ALA A 88 -1.03 6.28 10.70
C ALA A 88 -2.49 6.43 11.13
N PHE A 89 -3.26 5.37 10.94
CA PHE A 89 -4.65 5.26 11.36
C PHE A 89 -4.74 4.14 12.40
N ALA A 90 -5.27 4.44 13.57
CA ALA A 90 -5.50 3.49 14.65
C ALA A 90 -6.61 4.05 15.55
N ASN A 91 -7.04 3.28 16.55
CA ASN A 91 -7.93 3.82 17.58
C ASN A 91 -7.24 4.93 18.40
N GLU A 92 -8.03 5.75 19.08
CA GLU A 92 -7.53 6.91 19.83
C GLU A 92 -6.45 6.53 20.85
N THR A 93 -6.62 5.43 21.59
CA THR A 93 -5.64 4.97 22.58
C THR A 93 -4.27 4.70 21.96
N LEU A 94 -4.19 3.99 20.83
CA LEU A 94 -2.93 3.74 20.15
C LEU A 94 -2.34 5.02 19.56
N ILE A 95 -3.17 5.91 19.00
CA ILE A 95 -2.72 7.19 18.47
C ILE A 95 -2.10 8.05 19.57
N THR A 96 -2.73 8.16 20.75
CA THR A 96 -2.17 8.91 21.88
C THR A 96 -0.83 8.33 22.33
N GLN A 97 -0.69 7.00 22.35
CA GLN A 97 0.58 6.35 22.68
C GLN A 97 1.66 6.64 21.62
N LEU A 98 1.33 6.56 20.33
CA LEU A 98 2.26 6.86 19.24
C LEU A 98 2.73 8.32 19.26
N GLN A 99 1.82 9.26 19.53
CA GLN A 99 2.13 10.69 19.59
C GLN A 99 3.21 11.04 20.61
N GLN A 100 3.36 10.26 21.69
CA GLN A 100 4.42 10.47 22.68
C GLN A 100 5.83 10.28 22.10
N TYR A 101 5.96 9.54 20.99
CA TYR A 101 7.22 9.27 20.30
C TYR A 101 7.41 10.12 19.04
N ILE A 102 6.40 10.89 18.64
CA ILE A 102 6.47 11.76 17.47
C ILE A 102 6.99 13.13 17.91
N PRO A 103 8.10 13.63 17.34
CA PRO A 103 8.59 14.96 17.67
C PRO A 103 7.59 16.03 17.24
N SER A 104 7.54 17.12 18.00
CA SER A 104 6.80 18.31 17.60
C SER A 104 7.27 18.80 16.22
N TRP A 105 6.34 19.24 15.38
CA TRP A 105 6.62 19.68 14.00
C TRP A 105 7.30 18.64 13.11
N SER A 106 6.94 17.36 13.26
CA SER A 106 7.46 16.26 12.44
C SER A 106 7.13 16.36 10.94
N VAL A 107 6.17 17.20 10.55
CA VAL A 107 5.75 17.40 9.15
C VAL A 107 6.02 18.84 8.72
N ASN A 108 6.84 19.00 7.68
CA ASN A 108 7.20 20.31 7.13
C ASN A 108 6.03 21.01 6.42
N THR A 109 6.08 22.34 6.33
CA THR A 109 5.01 23.17 5.74
C THR A 109 4.73 22.82 4.28
N LEU A 110 5.76 22.49 3.49
CA LEU A 110 5.60 22.16 2.08
C LEU A 110 4.84 20.84 1.91
N ALA A 111 5.16 19.82 2.71
CA ALA A 111 4.44 18.56 2.75
C ALA A 111 2.96 18.74 3.11
N GLN A 112 2.65 19.59 4.09
CA GLN A 112 1.25 19.88 4.47
C GLN A 112 0.49 20.58 3.33
N ALA A 113 1.09 21.62 2.74
CA ALA A 113 0.47 22.36 1.64
C ALA A 113 0.26 21.50 0.39
N TYR A 114 1.29 20.74 -0.01
CA TYR A 114 1.23 19.84 -1.15
C TYR A 114 0.17 18.75 -0.95
N THR A 115 0.21 18.04 0.18
CA THR A 115 -0.70 16.91 0.43
C THR A 115 -2.15 17.37 0.47
N LYS A 116 -2.43 18.56 1.04
CA LYS A 116 -3.77 19.16 0.99
C LYS A 116 -4.24 19.40 -0.44
N ALA A 117 -3.39 19.93 -1.32
CA ALA A 117 -3.75 20.16 -2.72
C ALA A 117 -3.91 18.83 -3.46
N ALA A 118 -2.95 17.91 -3.32
CA ALA A 118 -2.90 16.63 -4.01
C ALA A 118 -4.09 15.72 -3.69
N LEU A 119 -4.54 15.69 -2.42
CA LEU A 119 -5.73 14.93 -2.01
C LEU A 119 -7.03 15.45 -2.63
N ASN A 120 -7.05 16.69 -3.13
CA ASN A 120 -8.22 17.29 -3.80
C ASN A 120 -8.07 17.32 -5.33
N ASP A 121 -6.93 16.86 -5.88
CA ASP A 121 -6.68 16.82 -7.33
C ASP A 121 -7.28 15.55 -7.94
N VAL A 122 -8.60 15.57 -8.12
CA VAL A 122 -9.36 14.43 -8.68
C VAL A 122 -8.91 14.09 -10.10
N ASP A 123 -8.49 15.09 -10.88
CA ASP A 123 -8.05 14.88 -12.27
C ASP A 123 -6.69 14.18 -12.33
N TYR A 124 -5.76 14.52 -11.43
CA TYR A 124 -4.54 13.75 -11.23
C TYR A 124 -4.84 12.30 -10.86
N ILE A 125 -5.67 12.08 -9.82
CA ILE A 125 -6.00 10.72 -9.34
C ILE A 125 -6.61 9.88 -10.47
N LYS A 126 -7.59 10.43 -11.22
CA LYS A 126 -8.24 9.75 -12.35
C LYS A 126 -7.24 9.35 -13.43
N ARG A 127 -6.45 10.32 -13.90
CA ARG A 127 -5.48 10.10 -14.98
C ARG A 127 -4.42 9.09 -14.56
N THR A 128 -3.85 9.23 -13.37
CA THR A 128 -2.83 8.30 -12.87
C THR A 128 -3.38 6.87 -12.74
N LYS A 129 -4.61 6.69 -12.26
CA LYS A 129 -5.25 5.37 -12.21
C LYS A 129 -5.50 4.79 -13.60
N GLN A 130 -6.00 5.61 -14.53
CA GLN A 130 -6.25 5.18 -15.91
C GLN A 130 -4.95 4.75 -16.60
N GLU A 131 -3.93 5.62 -16.60
CA GLU A 131 -2.62 5.33 -17.18
C GLU A 131 -2.02 4.06 -16.56
N LEU A 132 -2.09 3.94 -15.23
CA LEU A 132 -1.56 2.76 -14.56
C LEU A 132 -2.32 1.49 -14.95
N ASN A 133 -3.64 1.53 -15.11
CA ASN A 133 -4.41 0.35 -15.50
C ASN A 133 -4.05 -0.10 -16.93
N GLU A 134 -3.89 0.84 -17.86
CA GLU A 134 -3.47 0.57 -19.23
C GLU A 134 -2.04 0.01 -19.29
N GLU A 135 -1.08 0.69 -18.67
CA GLU A 135 0.33 0.31 -18.68
C GLU A 135 0.62 -0.98 -17.90
N ARG A 136 -0.11 -1.22 -16.81
CA ARG A 136 0.00 -2.47 -16.03
C ARG A 136 -0.43 -3.66 -16.87
N ALA A 137 -1.53 -3.55 -17.61
CA ALA A 137 -2.01 -4.62 -18.49
C ALA A 137 -1.03 -4.85 -19.65
N PHE A 138 -0.54 -3.77 -20.27
CA PHE A 138 0.48 -3.86 -21.31
C PHE A 138 1.74 -4.58 -20.82
N MET A 139 2.33 -4.12 -19.72
CA MET A 139 3.57 -4.67 -19.17
C MET A 139 3.40 -6.11 -18.69
N TYR A 140 2.28 -6.43 -18.02
CA TYR A 140 1.98 -7.80 -17.60
C TYR A 140 1.95 -8.75 -18.79
N ASN A 141 1.20 -8.41 -19.85
CA ASN A 141 1.07 -9.26 -21.03
C ASN A 141 2.40 -9.40 -21.79
N ALA A 142 3.21 -8.34 -21.83
CA ALA A 142 4.53 -8.38 -22.46
C ALA A 142 5.48 -9.33 -21.71
N LEU A 143 5.49 -9.27 -20.38
CA LEU A 143 6.32 -10.15 -19.55
C LEU A 143 5.81 -11.60 -19.55
N ASP A 144 4.50 -11.81 -19.47
CA ASP A 144 3.89 -13.15 -19.40
C ASP A 144 4.12 -13.95 -20.70
N GLY A 145 4.38 -13.26 -21.82
CA GLY A 145 4.76 -13.87 -23.09
C GLY A 145 6.22 -14.34 -23.18
N ILE A 146 7.06 -14.08 -22.19
CA ILE A 146 8.48 -14.46 -22.20
C ILE A 146 8.64 -15.89 -21.68
N GLU A 147 9.20 -16.77 -22.50
CA GLU A 147 9.48 -18.15 -22.09
C GLU A 147 10.54 -18.19 -20.98
N GLY A 148 10.34 -19.08 -20.01
CA GLY A 148 11.28 -19.29 -18.91
C GLY A 148 11.13 -18.32 -17.73
N ILE A 149 10.11 -17.46 -17.71
CA ILE A 149 9.71 -16.70 -16.52
C ILE A 149 8.26 -16.98 -16.13
N THR A 150 7.90 -16.70 -14.87
CA THR A 150 6.53 -16.71 -14.36
C THR A 150 6.20 -15.35 -13.79
N VAL A 151 5.18 -14.70 -14.32
CA VAL A 151 4.77 -13.35 -13.91
C VAL A 151 3.62 -13.44 -12.91
N TYR A 152 3.71 -12.69 -11.81
CA TYR A 152 2.64 -12.62 -10.82
C TYR A 152 1.72 -11.43 -11.12
N PRO A 153 0.38 -11.60 -11.10
CA PRO A 153 -0.56 -10.52 -11.36
C PRO A 153 -0.36 -9.33 -10.40
N PRO A 154 -0.06 -8.14 -10.91
CA PRO A 154 0.20 -6.96 -10.08
C PRO A 154 -1.09 -6.28 -9.62
N SER A 155 -1.12 -5.79 -8.38
CA SER A 155 -2.19 -4.88 -7.89
C SER A 155 -1.74 -3.42 -7.74
N ALA A 156 -0.43 -3.16 -7.88
CA ALA A 156 0.18 -1.85 -7.63
C ALA A 156 0.92 -1.34 -8.89
N ASN A 157 1.95 -0.51 -8.72
CA ASN A 157 2.76 0.06 -9.79
C ASN A 157 4.09 -0.68 -10.03
N PHE A 158 4.13 -1.97 -9.71
CA PHE A 158 5.27 -2.86 -9.90
C PHE A 158 4.78 -4.27 -10.19
N ILE A 159 5.63 -5.10 -10.80
CA ILE A 159 5.33 -6.49 -11.18
C ILE A 159 6.47 -7.37 -10.67
N LEU A 160 6.12 -8.43 -9.95
CA LEU A 160 7.05 -9.49 -9.60
C LEU A 160 7.00 -10.57 -10.67
N PHE A 161 8.17 -11.12 -11.02
CA PHE A 161 8.26 -12.33 -11.80
C PHE A 161 9.41 -13.19 -11.30
N GLN A 162 9.28 -14.50 -11.49
CA GLN A 162 10.29 -15.50 -11.17
C GLN A 162 10.99 -15.94 -12.45
N VAL A 163 12.31 -16.02 -12.41
CA VAL A 163 13.12 -16.63 -13.48
C VAL A 163 13.22 -18.13 -13.21
N ASN A 164 12.71 -18.95 -14.11
CA ASN A 164 12.65 -20.42 -13.96
C ASN A 164 13.73 -21.15 -14.76
N GLN A 165 14.45 -20.44 -15.64
CA GLN A 165 15.46 -21.01 -16.51
C GLN A 165 16.81 -20.30 -16.32
N GLU A 166 17.88 -21.09 -16.24
CA GLU A 166 19.25 -20.55 -16.18
C GLU A 166 19.61 -19.80 -17.48
N GLY A 167 20.41 -18.75 -17.34
CA GLY A 167 20.90 -17.96 -18.47
C GLY A 167 19.95 -16.84 -18.93
N ILE A 168 18.75 -16.74 -18.38
CA ILE A 168 17.90 -15.55 -18.56
C ILE A 168 18.56 -14.37 -17.83
N THR A 169 18.78 -13.28 -18.56
CA THR A 169 19.37 -12.03 -18.06
C THR A 169 18.45 -10.85 -18.34
N ALA A 170 18.71 -9.69 -17.73
CA ALA A 170 17.95 -8.47 -18.05
C ALA A 170 18.00 -8.11 -19.56
N ASN A 171 19.09 -8.44 -20.27
CA ASN A 171 19.22 -8.22 -21.71
C ASN A 171 18.36 -9.17 -22.55
N TYR A 172 17.94 -10.30 -22.00
CA TYR A 172 17.02 -11.22 -22.67
C TYR A 172 15.56 -10.77 -22.53
N ILE A 173 15.25 -10.08 -21.42
CA ILE A 173 13.91 -9.60 -21.07
C ILE A 173 13.60 -8.23 -21.73
N ASN A 174 14.61 -7.38 -21.91
CA ASN A 174 14.52 -6.08 -22.60
C ASN A 174 14.46 -6.22 -24.13
#